data_AF-R7L8R3-F1
#
_entry.id   AF-R7L8R3-F1
#
_cell.length_a   1.000
_cell.length_b   1.000
_cell.length_c   1.000
_cell.angle_alpha   90.00
_cell.angle_beta   90.00
_cell.angle_gamma   90.00
#
_symmetry.space_group_name_H-M   'P 1'
#
loop_
_entity.id
_entity.type
_entity.pdbx_description
1 polymer ?
#
loop_
_entity_poly.entity_id
_entity_poly.type
_entity_poly.pdbx_seq_one_letter_code
_entity_poly.pdbx_strand_id
1 'polypeptide(L)'
;MKKLFFLKPLPLIFFAAMCANADVVSSGKWSENSTWSEASAPTTSSSNPYTDLSFASSGITLEVDSNQYADRIQLGSAADTTIAIDSGASLTLFGYDAKENSKGGPYYYISASDPLSKLTITGDGELVLSRTNETRFQMGQIVWDVNVTCTTGPFYLLGNTQGGLSSLTINKTANFAHCQANYGNWKVILNSGANVTSGFLIGGSSMEMAAGATYNINGGATLSNATLNGTMVVNSFRNYQIERMAAKISGTTVFGETASFTTTSTDSKAKVLFNGNVTSNAAKNAINIAGTAFLNNNVVMNLNSSNAIKTGSASGQGDSTFYIVDYSTPKVGESYVDTFATSTATINLGANNDFGSLVFYDGSVLNLSTNGYNSTIGKIELYSGSGAYTINISNLTDFTLKIKSIENINLEDDGAGNMWATNIFIFDEDDFRSNAYLIADTTNEGWWINATPEIPEPAEIAAIFGALALGLACCRKRK
;
A
#
# COMPACT_ATOMS: atom_id res chain seq x y z
N MET A 1 -16.07 -43.63 -83.65
CA MET A 1 -16.23 -44.04 -82.22
C MET A 1 -15.45 -43.07 -81.34
N LYS A 2 -16.15 -42.28 -80.53
CA LYS A 2 -15.70 -41.67 -79.26
C LYS A 2 -16.91 -40.93 -78.69
N LYS A 3 -17.61 -41.54 -77.73
CA LYS A 3 -18.58 -40.87 -76.87
C LYS A 3 -17.83 -40.43 -75.62
N LEU A 4 -17.76 -39.13 -75.37
CA LEU A 4 -17.31 -38.57 -74.10
C LEU A 4 -18.55 -38.30 -73.25
N PHE A 5 -18.68 -38.99 -72.13
CA PHE A 5 -19.71 -38.73 -71.12
C PHE A 5 -19.32 -37.47 -70.32
N PHE A 6 -20.25 -36.53 -70.19
CA PHE A 6 -20.19 -35.46 -69.19
C PHE A 6 -20.44 -36.07 -67.81
N LEU A 7 -19.42 -36.10 -66.94
CA LEU A 7 -19.64 -36.13 -65.49
C LEU A 7 -19.80 -34.67 -65.01
N LYS A 8 -20.94 -34.37 -64.38
CA LYS A 8 -21.08 -33.16 -63.55
C LYS A 8 -20.18 -33.32 -62.31
N PRO A 9 -19.37 -32.32 -61.92
CA PRO A 9 -18.82 -32.31 -60.59
C PRO A 9 -19.93 -31.96 -59.59
N LEU A 10 -20.12 -32.80 -58.57
CA LEU A 10 -20.81 -32.41 -57.34
C LEU A 10 -20.07 -31.22 -56.72
N PRO A 11 -20.76 -30.22 -56.14
CA PRO A 11 -20.09 -29.26 -55.28
C PRO A 11 -19.63 -30.00 -54.02
N LEU A 12 -18.32 -30.19 -53.90
CA LEU A 12 -17.65 -30.51 -52.64
C LEU A 12 -17.96 -29.34 -51.68
N ILE A 13 -18.87 -29.55 -50.74
CA ILE A 13 -19.03 -28.66 -49.59
C ILE A 13 -17.79 -28.89 -48.72
N PHE A 14 -16.78 -28.05 -48.89
CA PHE A 14 -15.71 -27.89 -47.91
C PHE A 14 -16.34 -27.27 -46.66
N PHE A 15 -16.65 -28.09 -45.66
CA PHE A 15 -16.70 -27.63 -44.28
C PHE A 15 -15.25 -27.35 -43.86
N ALA A 16 -14.76 -26.16 -44.21
CA ALA A 16 -13.65 -25.59 -43.46
C ALA A 16 -14.24 -25.14 -42.12
N ALA A 17 -14.01 -25.91 -41.07
CA ALA A 17 -14.12 -25.42 -39.70
C ALA A 17 -13.06 -24.32 -39.53
N MET A 18 -13.36 -23.12 -40.03
CA MET A 18 -12.73 -21.92 -39.55
C MET A 18 -13.31 -21.71 -38.15
N CYS A 19 -12.46 -21.79 -37.12
CA CYS A 19 -12.78 -21.33 -35.78
C CYS A 19 -13.08 -19.83 -35.85
N ALA A 20 -14.30 -19.47 -36.24
CA ALA A 20 -14.84 -18.15 -36.07
C ALA A 20 -15.24 -18.06 -34.59
N ASN A 21 -14.54 -17.24 -33.82
CA ASN A 21 -14.96 -16.92 -32.46
C ASN A 21 -16.31 -16.18 -32.59
N ALA A 22 -17.37 -16.74 -32.05
CA ALA A 22 -18.67 -16.07 -31.87
C ALA A 22 -18.55 -14.88 -30.90
N ASP A 23 -19.24 -13.79 -31.18
CA ASP A 23 -19.35 -12.67 -30.26
C ASP A 23 -20.62 -12.79 -29.42
N VAL A 24 -20.59 -12.24 -28.21
CA VAL A 24 -21.82 -11.91 -27.47
C VAL A 24 -22.43 -10.68 -28.14
N VAL A 25 -23.60 -10.84 -28.77
CA VAL A 25 -24.26 -9.79 -29.58
C VAL A 25 -25.48 -9.17 -28.91
N SER A 26 -26.04 -9.84 -27.91
CA SER A 26 -27.16 -9.33 -27.12
C SER A 26 -27.03 -9.76 -25.67
N SER A 27 -27.69 -9.03 -24.76
CA SER A 27 -27.73 -9.44 -23.36
C SER A 27 -28.64 -10.65 -23.19
N GLY A 28 -28.21 -11.61 -22.38
CA GLY A 28 -28.94 -12.86 -22.17
C GLY A 28 -28.06 -13.94 -21.56
N LYS A 29 -28.60 -15.14 -21.47
CA LYS A 29 -27.89 -16.28 -20.87
C LYS A 29 -26.88 -16.88 -21.82
N TRP A 30 -25.82 -17.45 -21.28
CA TRP A 30 -24.85 -18.23 -22.02
C TRP A 30 -25.55 -19.34 -22.81
N SER A 31 -26.53 -20.03 -22.22
CA SER A 31 -27.26 -21.13 -22.87
C SER A 31 -28.19 -20.70 -24.02
N GLU A 32 -28.47 -19.40 -24.16
CA GLU A 32 -29.45 -18.90 -25.13
C GLU A 32 -28.81 -18.61 -26.48
N ASN A 33 -29.31 -19.23 -27.54
CA ASN A 33 -28.77 -19.02 -28.90
C ASN A 33 -28.86 -17.55 -29.36
N SER A 34 -29.84 -16.78 -28.88
CA SER A 34 -30.00 -15.35 -29.22
C SER A 34 -28.90 -14.45 -28.67
N THR A 35 -28.17 -14.91 -27.65
CA THR A 35 -27.07 -14.18 -27.02
C THR A 35 -25.84 -14.10 -27.94
N TRP A 36 -25.68 -15.06 -28.85
CA TRP A 36 -24.47 -15.28 -29.63
C TRP A 36 -24.64 -14.89 -31.10
N SER A 37 -23.53 -14.46 -31.73
CA SER A 37 -23.51 -14.19 -33.18
C SER A 37 -23.72 -15.44 -34.03
N GLU A 38 -23.41 -16.60 -33.47
CA GLU A 38 -23.59 -17.91 -34.09
C GLU A 38 -24.99 -18.47 -33.84
N ALA A 39 -25.43 -19.40 -34.68
CA ALA A 39 -26.78 -19.99 -34.58
C ALA A 39 -27.03 -20.82 -33.30
N SER A 40 -25.98 -21.09 -32.52
CA SER A 40 -26.06 -21.89 -31.29
C SER A 40 -25.11 -21.39 -30.21
N ALA A 41 -25.55 -21.45 -28.96
CA ALA A 41 -24.71 -21.19 -27.79
C ALA A 41 -23.45 -22.08 -27.75
N PRO A 42 -22.25 -21.54 -27.44
CA PRO A 42 -21.04 -22.32 -27.32
C PRO A 42 -21.15 -23.35 -26.19
N THR A 43 -20.83 -24.61 -26.52
CA THR A 43 -20.64 -25.66 -25.52
C THR A 43 -19.17 -25.67 -25.10
N THR A 44 -18.90 -25.39 -23.83
CA THR A 44 -17.54 -25.30 -23.29
C THR A 44 -17.24 -26.41 -22.30
N SER A 45 -15.96 -26.73 -22.13
CA SER A 45 -15.48 -27.66 -21.10
C SER A 45 -14.04 -27.32 -20.73
N SER A 46 -13.51 -27.89 -19.64
CA SER A 46 -12.11 -27.73 -19.29
C SER A 46 -11.13 -28.20 -20.37
N SER A 47 -11.53 -29.14 -21.23
CA SER A 47 -10.74 -29.64 -22.36
C SER A 47 -10.98 -28.88 -23.68
N ASN A 48 -12.06 -28.11 -23.75
CA ASN A 48 -12.45 -27.34 -24.93
C ASN A 48 -13.04 -26.00 -24.48
N PRO A 49 -12.21 -25.09 -23.94
CA PRO A 49 -12.65 -23.78 -23.52
C PRO A 49 -12.97 -22.90 -24.73
N TYR A 50 -13.76 -21.87 -24.47
CA TYR A 50 -14.04 -20.82 -25.44
C TYR A 50 -12.84 -19.88 -25.60
N THR A 51 -12.23 -19.83 -26.79
CA THR A 51 -10.93 -19.16 -26.98
C THR A 51 -10.94 -17.67 -26.62
N ASP A 52 -11.79 -16.87 -27.27
CA ASP A 52 -11.85 -15.42 -27.05
C ASP A 52 -13.30 -15.00 -26.83
N LEU A 53 -13.66 -14.74 -25.58
CA LEU A 53 -14.95 -14.16 -25.22
C LEU A 53 -14.93 -12.65 -25.51
N SER A 54 -15.57 -12.26 -26.60
CA SER A 54 -15.71 -10.87 -27.05
C SER A 54 -17.17 -10.42 -27.09
N PHE A 55 -17.36 -9.10 -27.01
CA PHE A 55 -18.66 -8.45 -27.01
C PHE A 55 -18.76 -7.56 -28.24
N ALA A 56 -19.85 -7.70 -29.00
CA ALA A 56 -20.05 -6.95 -30.23
C ALA A 56 -20.30 -5.45 -29.99
N SER A 57 -20.77 -5.07 -28.79
CA SER A 57 -21.00 -3.69 -28.39
C SER A 57 -20.90 -3.49 -26.88
N SER A 58 -20.85 -2.22 -26.47
CA SER A 58 -20.91 -1.79 -25.07
C SER A 58 -22.34 -1.91 -24.52
N GLY A 59 -22.48 -2.06 -23.20
CA GLY A 59 -23.76 -2.20 -22.49
C GLY A 59 -24.34 -3.62 -22.48
N ILE A 60 -23.63 -4.62 -22.99
CA ILE A 60 -24.06 -6.02 -22.99
C ILE A 60 -23.81 -6.68 -21.63
N THR A 61 -24.79 -7.45 -21.16
CA THR A 61 -24.68 -8.34 -19.99
C THR A 61 -24.80 -9.79 -20.43
N LEU A 62 -23.75 -10.57 -20.20
CA LEU A 62 -23.75 -12.02 -20.37
C LEU A 62 -24.04 -12.70 -19.02
N GLU A 63 -25.12 -13.47 -18.93
CA GLU A 63 -25.45 -14.27 -17.75
C GLU A 63 -24.85 -15.68 -17.89
N VAL A 64 -23.90 -16.04 -17.03
CA VAL A 64 -23.30 -17.37 -16.93
C VAL A 64 -24.16 -18.21 -16.00
N ASP A 65 -25.04 -19.01 -16.59
CA ASP A 65 -26.11 -19.78 -15.92
C ASP A 65 -25.69 -21.22 -15.54
N SER A 66 -24.45 -21.60 -15.86
CA SER A 66 -23.86 -22.92 -15.63
C SER A 66 -22.34 -22.80 -15.62
N ASN A 67 -21.62 -23.88 -15.31
CA ASN A 67 -20.16 -23.86 -15.36
C ASN A 67 -19.67 -23.69 -16.79
N GLN A 68 -18.99 -22.58 -17.07
CA GLN A 68 -18.46 -22.23 -18.38
C GLN A 68 -16.95 -22.00 -18.34
N TYR A 69 -16.32 -22.20 -19.48
CA TYR A 69 -14.87 -22.23 -19.64
C TYR A 69 -14.47 -21.36 -20.82
N ALA A 70 -13.56 -20.42 -20.58
CA ALA A 70 -12.97 -19.59 -21.63
C ALA A 70 -11.45 -19.50 -21.44
N ASP A 71 -10.70 -19.23 -22.50
CA ASP A 71 -9.29 -18.93 -22.40
C ASP A 71 -9.10 -17.45 -22.00
N ARG A 72 -9.75 -16.52 -22.72
CA ARG A 72 -9.60 -15.09 -22.48
C ARG A 72 -10.89 -14.31 -22.69
N ILE A 73 -11.00 -13.17 -22.00
CA ILE A 73 -11.96 -12.10 -22.31
C ILE A 73 -11.25 -11.01 -23.12
N GLN A 74 -11.78 -10.68 -24.28
CA GLN A 74 -11.26 -9.64 -25.16
C GLN A 74 -12.25 -8.47 -25.22
N LEU A 75 -11.86 -7.34 -24.64
CA LEU A 75 -12.63 -6.10 -24.69
C LEU A 75 -12.21 -5.26 -25.89
N GLY A 76 -13.21 -4.76 -26.62
CA GLY A 76 -13.03 -3.71 -27.62
C GLY A 76 -12.71 -2.35 -26.99
N SER A 77 -12.55 -1.33 -27.85
CA SER A 77 -12.27 0.05 -27.42
C SER A 77 -13.50 0.66 -26.76
N ALA A 78 -13.33 1.35 -25.63
CA ALA A 78 -14.42 1.96 -24.87
C ALA A 78 -15.58 1.00 -24.55
N ALA A 79 -15.27 -0.30 -24.36
CA ALA A 79 -16.25 -1.28 -23.93
C ALA A 79 -16.70 -0.98 -22.49
N ASP A 80 -17.98 -1.15 -22.18
CA ASP A 80 -18.52 -1.24 -20.82
C ASP A 80 -19.43 -2.47 -20.79
N THR A 81 -18.88 -3.60 -20.35
CA THR A 81 -19.58 -4.88 -20.44
C THR A 81 -19.68 -5.53 -19.08
N THR A 82 -20.72 -6.35 -18.91
CA THR A 82 -20.99 -7.08 -17.67
C THR A 82 -21.05 -8.58 -17.93
N ILE A 83 -20.45 -9.35 -17.03
CA ILE A 83 -20.66 -10.79 -16.92
C ILE A 83 -21.28 -11.03 -15.54
N ALA A 84 -22.51 -11.54 -15.51
CA ALA A 84 -23.17 -11.93 -14.28
C ALA A 84 -23.09 -13.45 -14.12
N ILE A 85 -22.57 -13.95 -13.00
CA ILE A 85 -22.41 -15.39 -12.76
C ILE A 85 -23.49 -15.84 -11.77
N ASP A 86 -24.37 -16.74 -12.21
CA ASP A 86 -25.48 -17.25 -11.40
C ASP A 86 -24.99 -18.03 -10.18
N SER A 87 -25.82 -18.10 -9.15
CA SER A 87 -25.54 -18.88 -7.95
C SER A 87 -25.30 -20.36 -8.31
N GLY A 88 -24.14 -20.89 -7.90
CA GLY A 88 -23.73 -22.27 -8.19
C GLY A 88 -23.10 -22.48 -9.58
N ALA A 89 -23.04 -21.44 -10.40
CA ALA A 89 -22.30 -21.43 -11.66
C ALA A 89 -20.88 -20.85 -11.47
N SER A 90 -20.02 -21.08 -12.46
CA SER A 90 -18.67 -20.50 -12.50
C SER A 90 -18.27 -20.14 -13.92
N LEU A 91 -17.45 -19.09 -14.04
CA LEU A 91 -16.69 -18.81 -15.25
C LEU A 91 -15.22 -19.10 -14.96
N THR A 92 -14.66 -20.12 -15.61
CA THR A 92 -13.24 -20.45 -15.49
C THR A 92 -12.47 -19.86 -16.67
N LEU A 93 -11.46 -19.04 -16.36
CA LEU A 93 -10.51 -18.52 -17.33
C LEU A 93 -9.21 -19.33 -17.27
N PHE A 94 -8.76 -19.85 -18.41
CA PHE A 94 -7.50 -20.58 -18.53
C PHE A 94 -6.33 -19.70 -19.01
N GLY A 95 -6.61 -18.49 -19.48
CA GLY A 95 -5.65 -17.62 -20.16
C GLY A 95 -5.51 -18.00 -21.64
N TYR A 96 -5.24 -17.02 -22.50
CA TYR A 96 -4.93 -17.25 -23.91
C TYR A 96 -3.42 -17.10 -24.17
N ASP A 97 -2.85 -17.98 -25.01
CA ASP A 97 -1.47 -17.88 -25.49
C ASP A 97 -1.35 -16.81 -26.56
N ALA A 98 -0.67 -15.70 -26.24
CA ALA A 98 -0.55 -14.59 -27.15
C ALA A 98 0.39 -14.82 -28.36
N LYS A 99 1.04 -16.00 -28.52
CA LYS A 99 1.38 -16.63 -29.82
C LYS A 99 2.43 -17.75 -29.73
N GLU A 100 2.22 -18.73 -30.63
CA GLU A 100 3.20 -19.52 -31.39
C GLU A 100 4.45 -18.75 -31.88
N ASN A 101 5.31 -18.27 -30.98
CA ASN A 101 6.70 -17.96 -31.30
C ASN A 101 7.57 -18.70 -30.30
N SER A 102 8.59 -19.36 -30.83
CA SER A 102 9.54 -20.30 -30.19
C SER A 102 10.39 -19.73 -29.03
N LYS A 103 9.90 -18.68 -28.35
CA LYS A 103 10.52 -18.02 -27.20
C LYS A 103 9.57 -17.72 -26.01
N GLY A 104 8.33 -18.23 -25.99
CA GLY A 104 7.46 -18.18 -24.81
C GLY A 104 6.87 -16.79 -24.51
N GLY A 105 5.83 -16.40 -25.26
CA GLY A 105 5.08 -15.17 -25.00
C GLY A 105 4.17 -15.27 -23.76
N PRO A 106 3.69 -14.14 -23.23
CA PRO A 106 2.86 -14.12 -22.03
C PRO A 106 1.40 -14.52 -22.28
N TYR A 107 0.76 -15.07 -21.25
CA TYR A 107 -0.65 -15.46 -21.28
C TYR A 107 -1.56 -14.35 -20.75
N TYR A 108 -2.71 -14.12 -21.38
CA TYR A 108 -3.67 -13.09 -20.96
C TYR A 108 -5.01 -13.68 -20.55
N TYR A 109 -5.52 -13.32 -19.37
CA TYR A 109 -6.90 -13.61 -18.97
C TYR A 109 -7.87 -12.56 -19.50
N ILE A 110 -7.48 -11.28 -19.43
CA ILE A 110 -8.26 -10.13 -19.90
C ILE A 110 -7.33 -9.25 -20.72
N SER A 111 -7.75 -8.97 -21.96
CA SER A 111 -7.10 -8.02 -22.85
C SER A 111 -8.12 -6.97 -23.26
N ALA A 112 -7.71 -5.70 -23.23
CA ALA A 112 -8.50 -4.58 -23.69
C ALA A 112 -7.64 -3.72 -24.63
N SER A 113 -8.29 -3.05 -25.58
CA SER A 113 -7.60 -2.11 -26.49
C SER A 113 -7.47 -0.69 -25.92
N ASP A 114 -8.12 -0.41 -24.79
CA ASP A 114 -8.17 0.91 -24.14
C ASP A 114 -8.12 0.74 -22.61
N PRO A 115 -7.27 1.49 -21.87
CA PRO A 115 -7.23 1.46 -20.40
C PRO A 115 -8.54 1.89 -19.72
N LEU A 116 -9.43 2.59 -20.42
CA LEU A 116 -10.75 3.00 -19.93
C LEU A 116 -11.86 1.98 -20.22
N SER A 117 -11.60 0.96 -21.05
CA SER A 117 -12.57 -0.13 -21.25
C SER A 117 -12.86 -0.83 -19.93
N LYS A 118 -14.14 -0.96 -19.61
CA LYS A 118 -14.65 -1.48 -18.36
C LYS A 118 -15.25 -2.87 -18.54
N LEU A 119 -14.90 -3.75 -17.62
CA LEU A 119 -15.50 -5.07 -17.45
C LEU A 119 -15.93 -5.23 -16.00
N THR A 120 -17.23 -5.46 -15.80
CA THR A 120 -17.78 -5.81 -14.49
C THR A 120 -18.10 -7.30 -14.48
N ILE A 121 -17.54 -8.03 -13.53
CA ILE A 121 -17.93 -9.42 -13.28
C ILE A 121 -18.64 -9.44 -11.93
N THR A 122 -19.92 -9.80 -11.92
CA THR A 122 -20.82 -9.72 -10.76
C THR A 122 -21.58 -11.05 -10.58
N GLY A 123 -22.45 -11.11 -9.57
CA GLY A 123 -23.30 -12.24 -9.28
C GLY A 123 -22.87 -13.05 -8.06
N ASP A 124 -23.58 -14.15 -7.81
CA ASP A 124 -23.43 -14.99 -6.63
C ASP A 124 -22.61 -16.27 -6.89
N GLY A 125 -22.24 -16.51 -8.15
CA GLY A 125 -21.31 -17.57 -8.53
C GLY A 125 -19.83 -17.23 -8.27
N GLU A 126 -18.95 -17.83 -9.07
CA GLU A 126 -17.50 -17.70 -8.90
C GLU A 126 -16.77 -17.44 -10.23
N LEU A 127 -15.81 -16.51 -10.22
CA LEU A 127 -14.79 -16.38 -11.25
C LEU A 127 -13.55 -17.18 -10.85
N VAL A 128 -13.16 -18.14 -11.68
CA VAL A 128 -11.99 -18.99 -11.43
C VAL A 128 -10.87 -18.65 -12.42
N LEU A 129 -9.67 -18.36 -11.92
CA LEU A 129 -8.47 -18.11 -12.71
C LEU A 129 -7.55 -19.34 -12.59
N SER A 130 -7.46 -20.14 -13.65
CA SER A 130 -6.95 -21.52 -13.58
C SER A 130 -5.84 -21.84 -14.58
N ARG A 131 -4.82 -20.98 -14.72
CA ARG A 131 -3.62 -21.30 -15.51
C ARG A 131 -2.41 -21.65 -14.65
N THR A 132 -1.69 -22.72 -15.00
CA THR A 132 -0.47 -23.14 -14.29
C THR A 132 0.75 -22.24 -14.52
N ASN A 133 0.76 -21.45 -15.61
CA ASN A 133 1.87 -20.59 -16.00
C ASN A 133 1.55 -19.11 -15.70
N GLU A 134 2.56 -18.25 -15.85
CA GLU A 134 2.41 -16.80 -15.68
C GLU A 134 1.30 -16.21 -16.56
N THR A 135 0.27 -15.65 -15.93
CA THR A 135 -0.88 -15.07 -16.65
C THR A 135 -1.13 -13.64 -16.22
N ARG A 136 -1.72 -12.84 -17.11
CA ARG A 136 -1.69 -11.39 -17.00
C ARG A 136 -3.03 -10.74 -17.32
N PHE A 137 -3.35 -9.63 -16.65
CA PHE A 137 -4.28 -8.62 -17.15
C PHE A 137 -3.51 -7.52 -17.84
N GLN A 138 -3.91 -7.21 -19.06
CA GLN A 138 -3.18 -6.26 -19.89
C GLN A 138 -3.49 -4.81 -19.52
N MET A 139 -4.76 -4.40 -19.58
CA MET A 139 -5.25 -3.05 -19.22
C MET A 139 -6.78 -3.06 -19.06
N GLY A 140 -7.33 -1.96 -18.52
CA GLY A 140 -8.78 -1.73 -18.39
C GLY A 140 -9.23 -1.33 -16.98
N GLN A 141 -10.51 -1.07 -16.83
CA GLN A 141 -11.22 -0.91 -15.55
C GLN A 141 -11.92 -2.22 -15.20
N ILE A 142 -11.27 -3.08 -14.42
CA ILE A 142 -11.79 -4.41 -14.08
C ILE A 142 -12.45 -4.34 -12.70
N VAL A 143 -13.72 -4.74 -12.63
CA VAL A 143 -14.48 -4.79 -11.37
C VAL A 143 -14.85 -6.23 -11.07
N TRP A 144 -14.41 -6.72 -9.92
CA TRP A 144 -14.82 -7.99 -9.35
C TRP A 144 -15.82 -7.77 -8.23
N ASP A 145 -17.08 -7.91 -8.60
CA ASP A 145 -18.24 -7.94 -7.73
C ASP A 145 -18.79 -9.37 -7.56
N VAL A 146 -17.88 -10.33 -7.62
CA VAL A 146 -18.09 -11.77 -7.52
C VAL A 146 -16.97 -12.37 -6.68
N ASN A 147 -17.16 -13.58 -6.15
CA ASN A 147 -16.04 -14.30 -5.53
C ASN A 147 -15.02 -14.71 -6.60
N VAL A 148 -13.74 -14.55 -6.28
CA VAL A 148 -12.65 -14.87 -7.22
C VAL A 148 -11.65 -15.83 -6.58
N THR A 149 -11.37 -16.93 -7.27
CA THR A 149 -10.33 -17.88 -6.86
C THR A 149 -9.30 -18.03 -7.96
N CYS A 150 -8.04 -17.77 -7.63
CA CYS A 150 -6.90 -18.12 -8.48
C CYS A 150 -6.30 -19.43 -7.99
N THR A 151 -6.56 -20.51 -8.74
CA THR A 151 -6.24 -21.89 -8.34
C THR A 151 -4.83 -22.30 -8.70
N THR A 152 -4.23 -21.68 -9.72
CA THR A 152 -2.92 -22.06 -10.26
C THR A 152 -2.18 -20.83 -10.82
N GLY A 153 -0.83 -20.90 -10.78
CA GLY A 153 0.07 -19.95 -11.43
C GLY A 153 0.17 -18.56 -10.79
N PRO A 154 1.24 -17.80 -11.07
CA PRO A 154 1.32 -16.38 -10.69
C PRO A 154 0.49 -15.52 -11.65
N PHE A 155 -0.14 -14.50 -11.09
CA PHE A 155 -0.94 -13.50 -11.80
C PHE A 155 -0.27 -12.13 -11.80
N TYR A 156 -0.41 -11.39 -12.90
CA TYR A 156 0.20 -10.08 -13.02
C TYR A 156 -0.74 -9.03 -13.59
N LEU A 157 -0.72 -7.85 -12.98
CA LEU A 157 -1.24 -6.62 -13.56
C LEU A 157 -0.09 -5.95 -14.33
N LEU A 158 -0.19 -5.86 -15.66
CA LEU A 158 0.92 -5.35 -16.49
C LEU A 158 0.97 -3.82 -16.53
N GLY A 159 2.17 -3.27 -16.36
CA GLY A 159 2.46 -1.88 -16.69
C GLY A 159 2.35 -1.64 -18.20
N ASN A 160 1.64 -0.57 -18.59
CA ASN A 160 1.63 -0.12 -19.98
C ASN A 160 2.70 0.97 -20.20
N THR A 161 3.00 1.25 -21.47
CA THR A 161 3.69 2.48 -21.92
C THR A 161 2.77 3.69 -21.98
N GLN A 162 1.46 3.52 -21.72
CA GLN A 162 0.39 4.52 -21.83
C GLN A 162 -0.26 4.87 -20.46
N GLY A 163 0.57 5.11 -19.43
CA GLY A 163 0.25 5.70 -18.12
C GLY A 163 -1.00 5.24 -17.34
N GLY A 164 -0.80 4.61 -16.17
CA GLY A 164 -1.48 4.93 -14.90
C GLY A 164 -3.02 4.90 -14.74
N LEU A 165 -3.80 4.59 -15.79
CA LEU A 165 -5.26 4.72 -15.74
C LEU A 165 -6.00 3.41 -15.45
N SER A 166 -5.40 2.24 -15.71
CA SER A 166 -6.05 0.95 -15.45
C SER A 166 -6.31 0.73 -13.96
N SER A 167 -7.41 0.04 -13.63
CA SER A 167 -7.76 -0.29 -12.25
C SER A 167 -8.29 -1.71 -12.09
N LEU A 168 -8.04 -2.28 -10.91
CA LEU A 168 -8.69 -3.50 -10.44
C LEU A 168 -9.46 -3.15 -9.17
N THR A 169 -10.78 -3.27 -9.22
CA THR A 169 -11.68 -3.08 -8.08
C THR A 169 -12.16 -4.43 -7.56
N ILE A 170 -12.06 -4.66 -6.26
CA ILE A 170 -12.51 -5.89 -5.59
C ILE A 170 -13.58 -5.50 -4.55
N ASN A 171 -14.77 -6.10 -4.67
CA ASN A 171 -15.89 -5.86 -3.75
C ASN A 171 -16.21 -7.07 -2.85
N LYS A 172 -15.88 -8.29 -3.29
CA LYS A 172 -16.16 -9.53 -2.55
C LYS A 172 -14.87 -10.25 -2.14
N THR A 173 -14.91 -11.57 -1.97
CA THR A 173 -13.75 -12.36 -1.57
C THR A 173 -12.87 -12.64 -2.78
N ALA A 174 -11.55 -12.44 -2.63
CA ALA A 174 -10.57 -12.92 -3.58
C ALA A 174 -9.49 -13.76 -2.87
N ASN A 175 -9.15 -14.90 -3.46
CA ASN A 175 -8.09 -15.78 -2.96
C ASN A 175 -7.05 -16.04 -4.05
N PHE A 176 -5.81 -15.65 -3.77
CA PHE A 176 -4.68 -15.83 -4.65
C PHE A 176 -3.66 -16.80 -4.05
N ALA A 177 -3.80 -18.09 -4.38
CA ALA A 177 -3.06 -19.18 -3.71
C ALA A 177 -1.52 -19.16 -3.92
N HIS A 178 -1.02 -18.47 -4.95
CA HIS A 178 0.41 -18.44 -5.31
C HIS A 178 0.90 -17.00 -5.44
N CYS A 179 2.14 -16.70 -5.03
CA CYS A 179 2.71 -15.35 -5.01
C CYS A 179 2.54 -14.63 -6.35
N GLN A 180 1.70 -13.59 -6.39
CA GLN A 180 1.42 -12.81 -7.59
C GLN A 180 2.02 -11.42 -7.44
N ALA A 181 2.24 -10.68 -8.53
CA ALA A 181 2.80 -9.34 -8.45
C ALA A 181 2.04 -8.35 -9.34
N ASN A 182 1.82 -7.14 -8.85
CA ASN A 182 1.46 -6.02 -9.71
C ASN A 182 2.76 -5.41 -10.25
N TYR A 183 3.00 -5.52 -11.56
CA TYR A 183 4.18 -4.97 -12.24
C TYR A 183 3.80 -3.76 -13.10
N GLY A 184 3.02 -2.84 -12.51
CA GLY A 184 2.55 -1.68 -13.23
C GLY A 184 1.97 -0.58 -12.36
N ASN A 185 1.60 0.51 -13.03
CA ASN A 185 0.98 1.69 -12.43
C ASN A 185 -0.54 1.52 -12.27
N TRP A 186 -1.03 0.29 -12.05
CA TRP A 186 -2.46 0.06 -11.84
C TRP A 186 -2.92 0.65 -10.51
N LYS A 187 -4.17 1.11 -10.45
CA LYS A 187 -4.83 1.42 -9.19
C LYS A 187 -5.57 0.17 -8.68
N VAL A 188 -5.24 -0.27 -7.47
CA VAL A 188 -5.96 -1.39 -6.82
C VAL A 188 -6.95 -0.80 -5.82
N ILE A 189 -8.23 -1.15 -5.95
CA ILE A 189 -9.31 -0.61 -5.12
C ILE A 189 -9.99 -1.76 -4.38
N LEU A 190 -10.06 -1.65 -3.06
CA LEU A 190 -10.81 -2.57 -2.20
C LEU A 190 -11.97 -1.80 -1.55
N ASN A 191 -13.18 -2.16 -1.93
CA ASN A 191 -14.39 -1.58 -1.34
C ASN A 191 -14.74 -2.22 0.00
N SER A 192 -15.68 -1.60 0.73
CA SER A 192 -16.12 -2.11 2.03
C SER A 192 -16.68 -3.53 1.88
N GLY A 193 -16.24 -4.44 2.76
CA GLY A 193 -16.60 -5.86 2.70
C GLY A 193 -15.71 -6.72 1.79
N ALA A 194 -14.81 -6.12 1.00
CA ALA A 194 -13.82 -6.87 0.23
C ALA A 194 -12.87 -7.65 1.15
N ASN A 195 -12.62 -8.91 0.83
CA ASN A 195 -11.78 -9.79 1.65
C ASN A 195 -10.77 -10.53 0.78
N VAL A 196 -9.53 -10.04 0.75
CA VAL A 196 -8.43 -10.70 0.08
C VAL A 196 -7.66 -11.54 1.10
N THR A 197 -7.81 -12.86 0.98
CA THR A 197 -7.34 -13.84 2.00
C THR A 197 -5.90 -14.28 1.78
N SER A 198 -5.47 -14.31 0.53
CA SER A 198 -4.07 -14.42 0.13
C SER A 198 -3.91 -13.46 -1.04
N GLY A 199 -3.23 -12.36 -0.80
CA GLY A 199 -3.05 -11.20 -1.67
C GLY A 199 -1.82 -11.35 -2.55
N PHE A 200 -1.73 -10.47 -3.54
CA PHE A 200 -0.54 -10.36 -4.38
C PHE A 200 0.42 -9.28 -3.84
N LEU A 201 1.67 -9.39 -4.23
CA LEU A 201 2.72 -8.40 -4.02
C LEU A 201 2.38 -7.14 -4.81
N ILE A 202 2.27 -6.01 -4.12
CA ILE A 202 1.97 -4.72 -4.75
C ILE A 202 3.27 -4.06 -5.19
N GLY A 203 3.57 -3.95 -6.48
CA GLY A 203 4.83 -3.41 -7.00
C GLY A 203 4.67 -2.07 -7.72
N GLY A 204 4.82 -0.96 -6.98
CA GLY A 204 4.83 0.38 -7.59
C GLY A 204 3.45 0.97 -7.91
N SER A 205 2.40 0.28 -7.50
CA SER A 205 0.99 0.59 -7.78
C SER A 205 0.38 1.46 -6.69
N SER A 206 -0.66 2.23 -7.05
CA SER A 206 -1.48 2.95 -6.07
C SER A 206 -2.57 2.05 -5.51
N MET A 207 -3.01 2.34 -4.29
CA MET A 207 -4.03 1.55 -3.61
C MET A 207 -5.04 2.43 -2.89
N GLU A 208 -6.31 2.07 -2.97
CA GLU A 208 -7.37 2.59 -2.12
C GLU A 208 -8.06 1.43 -1.42
N MET A 209 -8.11 1.48 -0.10
CA MET A 209 -8.77 0.46 0.71
C MET A 209 -9.77 1.14 1.63
N ALA A 210 -11.04 0.81 1.46
CA ALA A 210 -12.15 1.31 2.26
C ALA A 210 -12.17 0.68 3.67
N ALA A 211 -12.86 1.34 4.60
CA ALA A 211 -13.13 0.78 5.91
C ALA A 211 -13.93 -0.53 5.80
N GLY A 212 -13.54 -1.53 6.60
CA GLY A 212 -14.12 -2.88 6.57
C GLY A 212 -13.56 -3.79 5.48
N ALA A 213 -12.67 -3.31 4.62
CA ALA A 213 -11.93 -4.17 3.69
C ALA A 213 -10.74 -4.85 4.39
N THR A 214 -10.38 -6.04 3.92
CA THR A 214 -9.21 -6.80 4.41
C THR A 214 -8.31 -7.22 3.26
N TYR A 215 -6.99 -7.03 3.43
CA TYR A 215 -5.97 -7.45 2.47
C TYR A 215 -4.81 -8.16 3.18
N ASN A 216 -4.81 -9.49 3.12
CA ASN A 216 -3.73 -10.32 3.66
C ASN A 216 -2.75 -10.66 2.54
N ILE A 217 -1.44 -10.54 2.75
CA ILE A 217 -0.42 -10.80 1.73
C ILE A 217 0.58 -11.82 2.23
N ASN A 218 0.79 -12.88 1.44
CA ASN A 218 1.88 -13.83 1.61
C ASN A 218 3.08 -13.38 0.77
N GLY A 219 3.80 -12.37 1.26
CA GLY A 219 4.90 -11.71 0.55
C GLY A 219 5.21 -10.34 1.17
N GLY A 220 5.81 -9.44 0.40
CA GLY A 220 6.02 -8.05 0.80
C GLY A 220 5.26 -7.05 -0.08
N ALA A 221 5.03 -5.84 0.43
CA ALA A 221 4.29 -4.78 -0.25
C ALA A 221 5.19 -3.60 -0.64
N THR A 222 4.94 -2.98 -1.79
CA THR A 222 5.44 -1.65 -2.14
C THR A 222 4.25 -0.79 -2.47
N LEU A 223 3.84 0.01 -1.50
CA LEU A 223 2.70 0.89 -1.60
C LEU A 223 3.20 2.22 -2.15
N SER A 224 2.82 2.55 -3.39
CA SER A 224 3.19 3.82 -4.02
C SER A 224 1.95 4.68 -4.18
N ASN A 225 1.75 5.64 -3.28
CA ASN A 225 0.52 6.42 -3.17
C ASN A 225 -0.69 5.57 -2.75
N ALA A 226 -0.82 5.33 -1.43
CA ALA A 226 -1.91 4.52 -0.90
C ALA A 226 -2.81 5.30 0.06
N THR A 227 -4.12 5.05 0.01
CA THR A 227 -5.07 5.46 1.05
C THR A 227 -5.67 4.22 1.68
N LEU A 228 -5.34 3.96 2.94
CA LEU A 228 -5.73 2.74 3.65
C LEU A 228 -6.67 3.08 4.80
N ASN A 229 -7.89 2.56 4.77
CA ASN A 229 -8.88 2.63 5.86
C ASN A 229 -9.31 1.24 6.37
N GLY A 230 -8.92 0.17 5.68
CA GLY A 230 -9.19 -1.22 6.07
C GLY A 230 -8.03 -1.86 6.85
N THR A 231 -8.05 -3.19 6.92
CA THR A 231 -6.99 -4.00 7.55
C THR A 231 -6.07 -4.60 6.49
N MET A 232 -4.78 -4.29 6.57
CA MET A 232 -3.73 -4.90 5.75
C MET A 232 -2.77 -5.70 6.63
N VAL A 233 -2.52 -6.95 6.24
CA VAL A 233 -1.57 -7.83 6.94
C VAL A 233 -0.53 -8.34 5.95
N VAL A 234 0.74 -8.11 6.26
CA VAL A 234 1.89 -8.54 5.45
C VAL A 234 2.65 -9.61 6.22
N ASN A 235 2.55 -10.86 5.78
CA ASN A 235 3.03 -12.01 6.54
C ASN A 235 4.45 -12.46 6.21
N SER A 236 5.12 -11.81 5.26
CA SER A 236 6.47 -12.18 4.83
C SER A 236 7.21 -10.97 4.27
N PHE A 237 8.21 -11.20 3.45
CA PHE A 237 8.94 -10.19 2.71
C PHE A 237 8.97 -10.50 1.22
N ARG A 238 9.07 -9.45 0.41
CA ARG A 238 9.31 -9.55 -1.02
C ARG A 238 10.70 -10.11 -1.25
N ASN A 239 10.85 -11.08 -2.14
CA ASN A 239 12.15 -11.63 -2.54
C ASN A 239 12.34 -11.57 -4.07
N TYR A 240 11.91 -10.48 -4.72
CA TYR A 240 11.87 -10.40 -6.19
C TYR A 240 12.40 -9.08 -6.78
N GLN A 241 13.35 -9.24 -7.69
CA GLN A 241 13.99 -8.35 -8.69
C GLN A 241 14.61 -7.02 -8.26
N ILE A 242 13.98 -6.19 -7.42
CA ILE A 242 14.48 -4.82 -7.18
C ILE A 242 14.96 -4.66 -5.74
N GLU A 243 14.12 -4.98 -4.76
CA GLU A 243 14.44 -4.86 -3.33
C GLU A 243 13.75 -5.94 -2.49
N ARG A 244 14.33 -6.26 -1.33
CA ARG A 244 13.82 -7.26 -0.37
C ARG A 244 13.37 -6.62 0.95
N MET A 245 12.06 -6.57 1.19
CA MET A 245 11.50 -6.02 2.43
C MET A 245 10.08 -6.51 2.70
N ALA A 246 9.60 -6.38 3.94
CA ALA A 246 8.19 -6.61 4.27
C ALA A 246 7.32 -5.54 3.64
N ALA A 247 7.65 -4.26 3.84
CA ALA A 247 6.92 -3.18 3.20
C ALA A 247 7.80 -1.98 2.84
N LYS A 248 7.61 -1.46 1.63
CA LYS A 248 8.03 -0.12 1.22
C LYS A 248 6.80 0.77 1.17
N ILE A 249 6.77 1.82 1.96
CA ILE A 249 5.69 2.82 1.94
C ILE A 249 6.25 4.05 1.23
N SER A 250 5.69 4.39 0.07
CA SER A 250 6.24 5.42 -0.80
C SER A 250 5.19 6.32 -1.45
N GLY A 251 5.67 7.41 -2.05
CA GLY A 251 4.81 8.47 -2.58
C GLY A 251 4.04 9.17 -1.45
N THR A 252 2.78 9.51 -1.70
CA THR A 252 1.87 10.08 -0.69
C THR A 252 0.95 8.99 -0.14
N THR A 253 1.25 8.49 1.06
CA THR A 253 0.46 7.44 1.71
C THR A 253 -0.28 7.96 2.94
N VAL A 254 -1.56 7.62 3.06
CA VAL A 254 -2.42 7.99 4.18
C VAL A 254 -2.97 6.72 4.83
N PHE A 255 -2.69 6.55 6.12
CA PHE A 255 -3.40 5.63 7.00
C PHE A 255 -4.55 6.41 7.65
N GLY A 256 -5.79 6.07 7.30
CA GLY A 256 -6.99 6.66 7.88
C GLY A 256 -7.27 6.17 9.30
N GLU A 257 -8.29 6.73 9.94
CA GLU A 257 -8.63 6.48 11.35
C GLU A 257 -8.91 5.00 11.68
N THR A 258 -9.51 4.29 10.73
CA THR A 258 -9.89 2.87 10.85
C THR A 258 -8.82 1.92 10.30
N ALA A 259 -7.71 2.46 9.78
CA ALA A 259 -6.66 1.66 9.19
C ALA A 259 -6.01 0.75 10.24
N SER A 260 -5.76 -0.50 9.87
CA SER A 260 -4.82 -1.37 10.57
C SER A 260 -3.80 -1.89 9.57
N PHE A 261 -2.52 -1.74 9.89
CA PHE A 261 -1.41 -2.23 9.09
C PHE A 261 -0.51 -3.07 9.95
N THR A 262 -0.35 -4.34 9.63
CA THR A 262 0.48 -5.26 10.40
C THR A 262 1.50 -5.95 9.51
N THR A 263 2.77 -5.94 9.90
CA THR A 263 3.75 -6.91 9.42
C THR A 263 4.01 -7.94 10.50
N THR A 264 4.00 -9.23 10.18
CA THR A 264 4.10 -10.31 11.20
C THR A 264 5.44 -11.04 11.19
N SER A 265 6.22 -10.93 10.10
CA SER A 265 7.51 -11.61 10.01
C SER A 265 8.58 -10.88 10.83
N THR A 266 9.26 -11.64 11.69
CA THR A 266 10.43 -11.19 12.47
C THR A 266 11.76 -11.57 11.80
N ASP A 267 11.72 -12.09 10.56
CA ASP A 267 12.94 -12.34 9.78
C ASP A 267 13.71 -11.01 9.63
N SER A 268 15.04 -11.02 9.76
CA SER A 268 15.86 -9.81 9.64
C SER A 268 15.74 -9.12 8.27
N LYS A 269 15.25 -9.83 7.26
CA LYS A 269 14.94 -9.33 5.91
C LYS A 269 13.57 -8.65 5.82
N ALA A 270 12.68 -8.89 6.78
CA ALA A 270 11.31 -8.38 6.82
C ALA A 270 11.23 -6.96 7.39
N LYS A 271 11.98 -6.04 6.78
CA LYS A 271 12.05 -4.63 7.19
C LYS A 271 10.89 -3.83 6.63
N VAL A 272 10.54 -2.72 7.29
CA VAL A 272 9.61 -1.71 6.79
C VAL A 272 10.36 -0.42 6.52
N LEU A 273 10.15 0.13 5.33
CA LEU A 273 10.79 1.35 4.87
C LEU A 273 9.74 2.43 4.59
N PHE A 274 9.78 3.52 5.34
CA PHE A 274 9.01 4.73 5.06
C PHE A 274 9.84 5.63 4.14
N ASN A 275 9.36 5.88 2.92
CA ASN A 275 10.11 6.51 1.83
C ASN A 275 9.20 7.42 0.98
N GLY A 276 8.85 8.60 1.50
CA GLY A 276 7.91 9.53 0.86
C GLY A 276 7.18 10.38 1.90
N ASN A 277 5.96 10.83 1.58
CA ASN A 277 5.10 11.54 2.52
C ASN A 277 4.07 10.57 3.10
N VAL A 278 4.11 10.37 4.41
CA VAL A 278 3.28 9.39 5.13
C VAL A 278 2.49 10.10 6.20
N THR A 279 1.16 10.04 6.11
CA THR A 279 0.26 10.61 7.10
C THR A 279 -0.46 9.50 7.85
N SER A 280 -0.37 9.52 9.18
CA SER A 280 -1.08 8.57 10.05
C SER A 280 -2.16 9.28 10.88
N ASN A 281 -3.41 8.93 10.59
CA ASN A 281 -4.57 9.21 11.44
C ASN A 281 -5.03 7.95 12.20
N ALA A 282 -4.31 6.83 12.03
CA ALA A 282 -4.69 5.54 12.57
C ALA A 282 -4.68 5.52 14.10
N ALA A 283 -5.51 4.65 14.70
CA ALA A 283 -5.56 4.51 16.14
C ALA A 283 -4.20 4.09 16.75
N LYS A 284 -4.06 4.29 18.07
CA LYS A 284 -2.88 3.85 18.84
C LYS A 284 -2.52 2.39 18.51
N ASN A 285 -1.25 2.14 18.22
CA ASN A 285 -0.69 0.83 17.86
C ASN A 285 -1.31 0.14 16.61
N ALA A 286 -2.09 0.85 15.80
CA ALA A 286 -2.74 0.26 14.63
C ALA A 286 -1.78 -0.03 13.47
N ILE A 287 -0.61 0.65 13.44
CA ILE A 287 0.50 0.34 12.55
C ILE A 287 1.51 -0.49 13.34
N ASN A 288 1.43 -1.81 13.22
CA ASN A 288 2.22 -2.78 13.97
C ASN A 288 3.28 -3.43 13.08
N ILE A 289 4.55 -3.12 13.34
CA ILE A 289 5.66 -3.60 12.53
C ILE A 289 6.46 -4.62 13.37
N ALA A 290 6.37 -5.92 13.06
CA ALA A 290 7.13 -6.94 13.80
C ALA A 290 8.66 -6.81 13.64
N GLY A 291 9.11 -6.27 12.51
CA GLY A 291 10.52 -6.07 12.19
C GLY A 291 11.04 -4.67 12.51
N THR A 292 12.10 -4.28 11.81
CA THR A 292 12.72 -2.95 11.90
C THR A 292 12.01 -1.94 11.01
N ALA A 293 11.82 -0.70 11.51
CA ALA A 293 11.30 0.42 10.74
C ALA A 293 12.38 1.47 10.43
N PHE A 294 12.54 1.78 9.15
CA PHE A 294 13.48 2.78 8.63
C PHE A 294 12.73 4.01 8.12
N LEU A 295 13.20 5.19 8.54
CA LEU A 295 12.80 6.50 8.03
C LEU A 295 13.84 6.91 6.98
N ASN A 296 13.48 6.68 5.71
CA ASN A 296 14.40 6.84 4.58
C ASN A 296 14.71 8.31 4.28
N ASN A 297 15.71 8.55 3.44
CA ASN A 297 16.08 9.91 3.08
C ASN A 297 14.90 10.69 2.47
N ASN A 298 14.70 11.93 2.94
CA ASN A 298 13.60 12.82 2.58
C ASN A 298 12.20 12.32 2.92
N VAL A 299 12.06 11.34 3.83
CA VAL A 299 10.75 10.95 4.34
C VAL A 299 10.13 12.08 5.16
N VAL A 300 8.82 12.27 5.01
CA VAL A 300 8.01 13.15 5.84
C VAL A 300 6.92 12.32 6.50
N MET A 301 6.92 12.29 7.83
CA MET A 301 5.94 11.59 8.65
C MET A 301 5.01 12.61 9.31
N ASN A 302 3.72 12.62 8.99
CA ASN A 302 2.72 13.44 9.67
C ASN A 302 1.92 12.56 10.63
N LEU A 303 2.10 12.76 11.93
CA LEU A 303 1.52 11.93 12.97
C LEU A 303 0.33 12.67 13.62
N ASN A 304 -0.83 12.58 13.01
CA ASN A 304 -2.06 13.28 13.44
C ASN A 304 -2.82 12.54 14.56
N SER A 305 -2.29 11.42 15.00
CA SER A 305 -2.86 10.52 15.99
C SER A 305 -1.78 10.10 16.97
N SER A 306 -2.16 9.82 18.20
CA SER A 306 -1.19 9.51 19.26
C SER A 306 -0.70 8.07 19.17
N ASN A 307 0.62 7.90 19.09
CA ASN A 307 1.31 6.62 19.29
C ASN A 307 0.79 5.52 18.35
N ALA A 308 0.59 5.86 17.08
CA ALA A 308 -0.02 4.97 16.09
C ALA A 308 0.90 3.81 15.65
N ILE A 309 2.22 4.02 15.68
CA ILE A 309 3.21 3.09 15.14
C ILE A 309 3.89 2.35 16.28
N LYS A 310 3.98 1.02 16.21
CA LYS A 310 4.86 0.24 17.09
C LYS A 310 5.76 -0.70 16.31
N THR A 311 6.97 -0.91 16.80
CA THR A 311 8.00 -1.71 16.12
C THR A 311 8.53 -2.84 17.01
N GLY A 312 8.95 -3.94 16.41
CA GLY A 312 9.51 -5.08 17.14
C GLY A 312 8.55 -5.69 18.15
N SER A 313 9.07 -6.00 19.34
CA SER A 313 8.32 -6.52 20.49
C SER A 313 7.82 -5.43 21.44
N ALA A 314 7.89 -4.16 21.04
CA ALA A 314 7.50 -3.03 21.87
C ALA A 314 6.00 -3.06 22.25
N SER A 315 5.68 -2.59 23.46
CA SER A 315 4.28 -2.51 23.94
C SER A 315 3.50 -1.37 23.26
N GLY A 316 4.21 -0.34 22.79
CA GLY A 316 3.71 0.75 21.97
C GLY A 316 4.82 1.64 21.42
N GLN A 317 4.45 2.77 20.81
CA GLN A 317 5.41 3.68 20.16
C GLN A 317 6.51 4.22 21.08
N GLY A 318 6.15 4.55 22.33
CA GLY A 318 7.08 5.04 23.35
C GLY A 318 8.13 4.01 23.81
N ASP A 319 7.99 2.75 23.41
CA ASP A 319 9.00 1.68 23.61
C ASP A 319 9.62 1.22 22.29
N SER A 320 9.22 1.81 21.17
CA SER A 320 9.61 1.40 19.81
C SER A 320 10.91 2.07 19.36
N THR A 321 11.65 1.37 18.52
CA THR A 321 12.88 1.88 17.90
C THR A 321 12.61 2.28 16.45
N PHE A 322 13.08 3.48 16.09
CA PHE A 322 12.99 4.05 14.74
C PHE A 322 14.38 4.39 14.22
N TYR A 323 14.68 3.98 12.98
CA TYR A 323 15.99 4.15 12.37
C TYR A 323 15.95 5.30 11.36
N ILE A 324 16.63 6.41 11.66
CA ILE A 324 16.85 7.53 10.74
C ILE A 324 18.07 7.19 9.88
N VAL A 325 17.83 6.34 8.88
CA VAL A 325 18.86 5.76 8.01
C VAL A 325 18.29 5.59 6.61
N ASP A 326 19.05 5.99 5.60
CA ASP A 326 18.70 5.73 4.20
C ASP A 326 19.03 4.28 3.92
N TYR A 327 18.00 3.44 3.92
CA TYR A 327 18.12 2.00 3.79
C TYR A 327 17.61 1.56 2.42
N SER A 328 18.43 0.78 1.74
CA SER A 328 17.99 0.03 0.57
C SER A 328 18.60 -1.37 0.58
N THR A 329 18.03 -2.28 -0.20
CA THR A 329 18.55 -3.64 -0.32
C THR A 329 18.43 -4.12 -1.76
N PRO A 330 19.16 -3.47 -2.68
CA PRO A 330 19.08 -3.74 -4.10
C PRO A 330 19.48 -5.17 -4.42
N LYS A 331 18.87 -5.71 -5.47
CA LYS A 331 19.38 -6.93 -6.10
C LYS A 331 20.63 -6.59 -6.92
N VAL A 332 21.79 -7.12 -6.52
CA VAL A 332 23.07 -7.02 -7.22
C VAL A 332 23.44 -8.41 -7.75
N GLY A 333 23.26 -8.62 -9.06
CA GLY A 333 23.35 -9.96 -9.65
C GLY A 333 22.27 -10.89 -9.11
N GLU A 334 22.67 -12.00 -8.50
CA GLU A 334 21.75 -12.97 -7.86
C GLU A 334 21.63 -12.81 -6.34
N SER A 335 22.23 -11.76 -5.75
CA SER A 335 22.23 -11.51 -4.32
C SER A 335 21.56 -10.18 -3.96
N TYR A 336 21.07 -10.08 -2.73
CA TYR A 336 20.58 -8.82 -2.16
C TYR A 336 21.64 -8.28 -1.21
N VAL A 337 21.96 -6.99 -1.35
CA VAL A 337 22.98 -6.32 -0.54
C VAL A 337 22.33 -5.20 0.22
N ASP A 338 22.37 -5.27 1.55
CA ASP A 338 21.91 -4.18 2.40
C ASP A 338 22.87 -2.99 2.27
N THR A 339 22.32 -1.81 1.98
CA THR A 339 23.05 -0.54 1.92
C THR A 339 22.48 0.40 2.96
N PHE A 340 23.37 1.12 3.65
CA PHE A 340 23.01 2.11 4.65
C PHE A 340 23.71 3.42 4.32
N ALA A 341 22.98 4.52 4.36
CA ALA A 341 23.49 5.85 4.13
C ALA A 341 22.78 6.87 5.03
N THR A 342 23.28 8.10 4.97
CA THR A 342 22.75 9.25 5.69
C THR A 342 21.31 9.56 5.26
N SER A 343 20.43 9.82 6.23
CA SER A 343 19.03 10.21 5.99
C SER A 343 18.75 11.60 6.53
N THR A 344 18.00 12.41 5.77
CA THR A 344 17.29 13.58 6.28
C THR A 344 15.81 13.25 6.38
N ALA A 345 15.33 12.96 7.59
CA ALA A 345 13.93 12.61 7.85
C ALA A 345 13.19 13.79 8.49
N THR A 346 11.89 13.90 8.24
CA THR A 346 11.02 14.89 8.88
C THR A 346 9.88 14.19 9.62
N ILE A 347 9.61 14.61 10.85
CA ILE A 347 8.46 14.20 11.64
C ILE A 347 7.69 15.46 12.04
N ASN A 348 6.42 15.52 11.66
CA ASN A 348 5.48 16.56 12.05
C ASN A 348 4.48 15.96 13.03
N LEU A 349 4.42 16.52 14.24
CA LEU A 349 3.45 16.11 15.24
C LEU A 349 2.14 16.86 15.00
N GLY A 350 1.05 16.10 14.81
CA GLY A 350 -0.33 16.57 14.85
C GLY A 350 -1.10 16.05 16.07
N ALA A 351 -0.43 15.30 16.94
CA ALA A 351 -0.92 14.78 18.22
C ALA A 351 0.27 14.40 19.11
N ASN A 352 0.02 14.16 20.41
CA ASN A 352 1.06 13.72 21.33
C ASN A 352 1.63 12.36 20.90
N ASN A 353 2.95 12.26 20.73
CA ASN A 353 3.63 11.08 20.24
C ASN A 353 4.95 10.87 20.98
N ASP A 354 5.14 9.66 21.50
CA ASP A 354 6.36 9.25 22.19
C ASP A 354 7.20 8.36 21.28
N PHE A 355 8.51 8.32 21.50
CA PHE A 355 9.47 7.51 20.78
C PHE A 355 10.40 6.81 21.77
N GLY A 356 10.51 5.49 21.71
CA GLY A 356 11.41 4.76 22.61
C GLY A 356 12.88 5.03 22.32
N SER A 357 13.30 4.77 21.08
CA SER A 357 14.66 5.06 20.62
C SER A 357 14.67 5.61 19.21
N LEU A 358 15.51 6.62 18.99
CA LEU A 358 15.84 7.15 17.67
C LEU A 358 17.30 6.79 17.35
N VAL A 359 17.49 5.96 16.32
CA VAL A 359 18.80 5.45 15.91
C VAL A 359 19.26 6.20 14.67
N PHE A 360 20.42 6.85 14.72
CA PHE A 360 20.96 7.65 13.63
C PHE A 360 22.12 6.95 12.91
N TYR A 361 22.13 7.01 11.57
CA TYR A 361 23.34 6.77 10.79
C TYR A 361 24.22 8.02 10.77
N ASP A 362 25.53 7.86 10.59
CA ASP A 362 26.47 8.99 10.56
C ASP A 362 26.06 10.07 9.55
N GLY A 363 26.06 11.32 10.01
CA GLY A 363 25.63 12.51 9.28
C GLY A 363 24.11 12.72 9.19
N SER A 364 23.28 11.85 9.78
CA SER A 364 21.82 11.91 9.58
C SER A 364 21.17 13.06 10.32
N VAL A 365 20.09 13.58 9.74
CA VAL A 365 19.34 14.73 10.23
C VAL A 365 17.89 14.33 10.48
N LEU A 366 17.37 14.70 11.64
CA LEU A 366 15.94 14.66 11.94
C LEU A 366 15.41 16.08 12.05
N ASN A 367 14.43 16.44 11.23
CA ASN A 367 13.63 17.64 11.40
C ASN A 367 12.35 17.27 12.15
N LEU A 368 12.21 17.73 13.40
CA LEU A 368 11.08 17.47 14.26
C LEU A 368 10.26 18.75 14.43
N SER A 369 9.10 18.83 13.79
CA SER A 369 8.13 19.89 14.04
C SER A 369 7.17 19.44 15.13
N THR A 370 7.26 20.05 16.31
CA THR A 370 6.46 19.63 17.48
C THR A 370 5.05 20.21 17.48
N ASN A 371 4.86 21.38 16.87
CA ASN A 371 3.56 22.09 16.79
C ASN A 371 2.86 22.23 18.15
N GLY A 372 3.63 22.38 19.23
CA GLY A 372 3.14 22.46 20.61
C GLY A 372 2.59 21.15 21.20
N TYR A 373 2.68 20.01 20.49
CA TYR A 373 2.28 18.71 21.02
C TYR A 373 3.37 18.09 21.88
N ASN A 374 2.95 17.32 22.89
CA ASN A 374 3.86 16.67 23.81
C ASN A 374 4.54 15.44 23.18
N SER A 375 5.82 15.26 23.47
CA SER A 375 6.59 14.10 23.03
C SER A 375 7.65 13.73 24.05
N THR A 376 7.79 12.42 24.29
CA THR A 376 8.92 11.88 25.04
C THR A 376 9.79 11.02 24.14
N ILE A 377 11.08 11.33 24.06
CA ILE A 377 12.12 10.51 23.44
C ILE A 377 12.83 9.74 24.54
N GLY A 378 12.86 8.41 24.48
CA GLY A 378 13.53 7.59 25.49
C GLY A 378 15.06 7.77 25.43
N LYS A 379 15.65 7.51 24.27
CA LYS A 379 17.10 7.65 24.06
C LYS A 379 17.48 7.89 22.61
N ILE A 380 18.70 8.37 22.39
CA ILE A 380 19.35 8.46 21.08
C ILE A 380 20.44 7.39 20.99
N GLU A 381 20.46 6.65 19.88
CA GLU A 381 21.45 5.61 19.61
C GLU A 381 22.15 5.87 18.27
N LEU A 382 23.38 5.39 18.14
CA LEU A 382 24.17 5.52 16.92
C LEU A 382 24.29 4.15 16.23
N TYR A 383 23.94 4.08 14.95
CA TYR A 383 23.88 2.83 14.18
C TYR A 383 25.24 2.11 14.11
N SER A 384 26.35 2.85 14.04
CA SER A 384 27.72 2.34 13.95
C SER A 384 28.56 2.56 15.21
N GLY A 385 27.96 2.93 16.35
CA GLY A 385 28.67 3.20 17.61
C GLY A 385 29.53 4.47 17.64
N SER A 386 29.77 5.10 16.49
CA SER A 386 30.37 6.43 16.35
C SER A 386 29.77 7.12 15.13
N GLY A 387 29.39 8.38 15.25
CA GLY A 387 28.86 9.19 14.16
C GLY A 387 28.25 10.50 14.65
N ALA A 388 28.27 11.52 13.80
CA ALA A 388 27.57 12.78 14.04
C ALA A 388 26.10 12.65 13.62
N TYR A 389 25.21 13.36 14.30
CA TYR A 389 23.82 13.52 13.87
C TYR A 389 23.36 14.94 14.20
N THR A 390 22.20 15.31 13.67
CA THR A 390 21.57 16.60 13.99
C THR A 390 20.07 16.42 14.17
N ILE A 391 19.53 17.02 15.22
CA ILE A 391 18.09 17.18 15.40
C ILE A 391 17.77 18.67 15.27
N ASN A 392 16.92 19.02 14.31
CA ASN A 392 16.39 20.36 14.14
C ASN A 392 14.94 20.35 14.64
N ILE A 393 14.60 21.24 15.57
CA ILE A 393 13.28 21.32 16.19
C ILE A 393 12.64 22.63 15.77
N SER A 394 11.39 22.59 15.34
CA SER A 394 10.59 23.78 15.04
C SER A 394 9.24 23.75 15.76
N ASN A 395 8.65 24.94 15.90
CA ASN A 395 7.34 25.14 16.55
C ASN A 395 7.28 24.57 17.98
N LEU A 396 8.41 24.62 18.70
CA LEU A 396 8.52 24.14 20.07
C LEU A 396 7.78 25.06 21.03
N THR A 397 7.03 24.47 21.94
CA THR A 397 6.61 25.10 23.19
C THR A 397 7.45 24.49 24.30
N ASP A 398 8.11 25.32 25.11
CA ASP A 398 8.92 24.85 26.23
C ASP A 398 8.13 23.90 27.13
N PHE A 399 8.82 22.90 27.69
CA PHE A 399 8.22 21.84 28.53
C PHE A 399 7.20 20.93 27.83
N THR A 400 7.24 20.83 26.49
CA THR A 400 6.43 19.83 25.74
C THR A 400 7.25 18.68 25.16
N LEU A 401 8.56 18.88 24.92
CA LEU A 401 9.47 17.85 24.45
C LEU A 401 10.42 17.41 25.56
N LYS A 402 10.47 16.10 25.81
CA LYS A 402 11.29 15.50 26.86
C LYS A 402 12.22 14.44 26.29
N ILE A 403 13.42 14.32 26.84
CA ILE A 403 14.34 13.22 26.59
C ILE A 403 14.72 12.51 27.89
N LYS A 404 14.62 11.17 27.93
CA LYS A 404 14.90 10.40 29.16
C LYS A 404 16.38 10.09 29.37
N SER A 405 17.20 10.13 28.32
CA SER A 405 18.65 9.87 28.39
C SER A 405 19.43 10.88 27.55
N ILE A 406 20.44 11.50 28.16
CA ILE A 406 21.40 12.40 27.48
C ILE A 406 22.60 11.66 26.87
N GLU A 407 22.60 10.33 26.90
CA GLU A 407 23.63 9.54 26.21
C GLU A 407 23.63 9.87 24.71
N ASN A 408 24.83 9.99 24.12
CA ASN A 408 25.05 10.42 22.74
C ASN A 408 24.58 11.85 22.42
N ILE A 409 24.26 12.69 23.41
CA ILE A 409 24.05 14.13 23.20
C ILE A 409 25.35 14.86 23.53
N ASN A 410 25.77 15.75 22.64
CA ASN A 410 26.95 16.59 22.89
C ASN A 410 26.53 17.79 23.71
N LEU A 411 27.15 17.96 24.88
CA LEU A 411 26.74 18.95 25.89
C LEU A 411 27.85 19.97 26.12
N GLU A 412 27.44 21.23 26.25
CA GLU A 412 28.31 22.34 26.61
C GLU A 412 27.61 23.25 27.64
N ASP A 413 28.39 24.13 28.26
CA ASP A 413 27.92 25.20 29.16
C ASP A 413 27.78 26.50 28.34
N ASP A 414 26.68 27.23 28.53
CA ASP A 414 26.40 28.49 27.83
C ASP A 414 27.22 29.70 28.36
N GLY A 415 28.07 29.49 29.38
CA GLY A 415 28.85 30.50 30.08
C GLY A 415 28.13 31.11 31.29
N ALA A 416 26.83 30.82 31.46
CA ALA A 416 26.01 31.20 32.61
C ALA A 416 25.69 30.01 33.53
N GLY A 417 26.22 28.82 33.24
CA GLY A 417 25.98 27.60 34.02
C GLY A 417 24.79 26.78 33.53
N ASN A 418 24.18 27.13 32.39
CA ASN A 418 23.10 26.35 31.80
C ASN A 418 23.65 25.34 30.80
N MET A 419 23.04 24.15 30.77
CA MET A 419 23.41 23.08 29.86
C MET A 419 22.65 23.20 28.54
N TRP A 420 23.38 23.22 27.43
CA TRP A 420 22.80 23.16 26.09
C TRP A 420 23.38 22.00 25.26
N ALA A 421 22.65 21.60 24.22
CA ALA A 421 23.07 20.57 23.28
C ALA A 421 23.66 21.18 22.01
N THR A 422 24.80 20.66 21.53
CA THR A 422 25.47 21.14 20.30
C THR A 422 25.12 20.34 19.06
N ASN A 423 24.24 19.36 19.19
CA ASN A 423 23.72 18.53 18.11
C ASN A 423 22.18 18.55 18.04
N ILE A 424 21.52 19.35 18.89
CA ILE A 424 20.09 19.59 18.88
C ILE A 424 19.87 21.10 18.79
N PHE A 425 19.13 21.51 17.78
CA PHE A 425 18.90 22.92 17.46
C PHE A 425 17.42 23.24 17.46
N ILE A 426 17.08 24.47 17.85
CA ILE A 426 15.72 24.99 17.82
C ILE A 426 15.68 26.16 16.84
N PHE A 427 14.67 26.13 15.98
CA PHE A 427 14.31 27.18 15.05
C PHE A 427 13.13 27.95 15.62
N ASP A 428 13.28 29.27 15.76
CA ASP A 428 12.19 30.17 16.14
C ASP A 428 11.34 30.57 14.91
N GLU A 429 10.39 31.49 15.13
CA GLU A 429 9.47 31.96 14.09
C GLU A 429 10.16 32.73 12.94
N ASP A 430 11.39 33.22 13.17
CA ASP A 430 12.19 33.97 12.19
C ASP A 430 13.25 33.06 11.49
N ASP A 431 13.12 31.73 11.63
CA ASP A 431 14.08 30.71 11.18
C ASP A 431 15.48 30.87 11.79
N PHE A 432 15.61 31.57 12.91
CA PHE A 432 16.89 31.70 13.61
C PHE A 432 17.19 30.40 14.37
N ARG A 433 18.40 29.88 14.14
CA ARG A 433 18.88 28.62 14.72
C ARG A 433 19.63 28.87 16.02
N SER A 434 19.18 28.24 17.10
CA SER A 434 19.83 28.25 18.42
C SER A 434 20.10 26.82 18.94
N ASN A 435 21.02 26.67 19.90
CA ASN A 435 21.22 25.40 20.61
C ASN A 435 20.04 25.15 21.56
N ALA A 436 19.63 23.89 21.71
CA ALA A 436 18.58 23.56 22.66
C ALA A 436 19.09 23.51 24.10
N TYR A 437 18.38 24.13 25.04
CA TYR A 437 18.64 24.01 26.47
C TYR A 437 18.05 22.71 27.01
N LEU A 438 18.78 22.07 27.93
CA LEU A 438 18.36 20.84 28.58
C LEU A 438 18.12 21.08 30.08
N ILE A 439 16.85 21.11 30.47
CA ILE A 439 16.44 21.38 31.85
C ILE A 439 16.04 20.07 32.54
N ALA A 440 16.74 19.71 33.62
CA ALA A 440 16.45 18.46 34.33
C ALA A 440 15.03 18.45 34.93
N ASP A 441 14.25 17.42 34.62
CA ASP A 441 12.99 17.13 35.29
C ASP A 441 13.28 16.37 36.58
N THR A 442 13.48 17.13 37.66
CA THR A 442 13.78 16.60 39.00
C THR A 442 12.62 15.79 39.60
N THR A 443 11.42 15.84 39.00
CA THR A 443 10.22 15.15 39.51
C THR A 443 9.96 13.83 38.78
N ASN A 444 10.10 13.79 37.45
CA ASN A 444 9.74 12.62 36.64
C ASN A 444 10.91 12.03 35.84
N GLU A 445 12.16 12.33 36.22
CA GLU A 445 13.42 11.87 35.62
C GLU A 445 13.60 12.31 34.15
N GLY A 446 14.83 12.54 33.70
CA GLY A 446 15.11 13.01 32.33
C GLY A 446 15.23 14.54 32.22
N TRP A 447 15.15 15.05 30.99
CA TRP A 447 15.40 16.46 30.67
C TRP A 447 14.38 17.01 29.68
N TRP A 448 13.87 18.20 29.95
CA TRP A 448 13.09 18.99 29.00
C TRP A 448 14.02 19.61 27.96
N ILE A 449 13.60 19.59 26.70
CA ILE A 449 14.28 20.28 25.61
C ILE A 449 13.54 21.60 25.39
N ASN A 450 14.22 22.72 25.66
CA ASN A 450 13.63 24.06 25.64
C ASN A 450 14.42 25.03 24.76
N ALA A 451 13.74 26.05 24.25
CA ALA A 451 14.32 27.17 23.53
C ALA A 451 15.03 28.15 24.47
N THR A 452 14.59 28.22 25.73
CA THR A 452 15.16 29.09 26.76
C THR A 452 15.63 28.29 27.97
N PRO A 453 16.62 28.79 28.74
CA PRO A 453 17.02 28.17 30.00
C PRO A 453 16.06 28.51 31.16
N GLU A 454 15.08 29.38 30.93
CA GLU A 454 14.20 29.89 31.97
C GLU A 454 13.16 28.84 32.38
N ILE A 455 12.99 28.66 33.69
CA ILE A 455 11.92 27.86 34.28
C ILE A 455 10.88 28.84 34.81
N PRO A 456 9.62 28.83 34.31
CA PRO A 456 8.58 29.71 34.83
C PRO A 456 8.49 29.58 36.35
N GLU A 457 8.69 30.69 37.06
CA GLU A 457 8.74 30.62 38.51
C GLU A 457 7.35 30.25 39.07
N PRO A 458 7.26 29.37 40.08
CA PRO A 458 5.99 29.02 40.72
C PRO A 458 5.19 30.26 41.20
N ALA A 459 5.89 31.35 41.52
CA ALA A 459 5.31 32.62 41.96
C ALA A 459 4.52 33.34 40.84
N GLU A 460 4.99 33.28 39.59
CA GLU A 460 4.33 33.91 38.44
C GLU A 460 3.03 33.18 38.10
N ILE A 461 3.08 31.84 38.10
CA ILE A 461 1.90 30.98 37.92
C ILE A 461 0.91 31.19 39.07
N ALA A 462 1.39 31.24 40.31
CA ALA A 462 0.55 31.52 41.48
C ALA A 462 -0.08 32.93 41.44
N ALA A 463 0.61 33.93 40.91
CA ALA A 463 0.08 35.28 40.74
C ALA A 463 -1.05 35.33 39.70
N ILE A 464 -0.92 34.59 38.58
CA ILE A 464 -1.96 34.47 37.56
C ILE A 464 -3.21 33.77 38.13
N PHE A 465 -3.04 32.64 38.80
CA PHE A 465 -4.16 31.95 39.46
C PHE A 465 -4.78 32.78 40.60
N GLY A 466 -3.95 33.51 41.36
CA GLY A 466 -4.40 34.45 42.38
C GLY A 466 -5.25 35.59 41.80
N ALA A 467 -4.82 36.18 40.68
CA ALA A 467 -5.56 37.22 39.97
C ALA A 467 -6.89 36.70 39.39
N LEU A 468 -6.90 35.50 38.80
CA LEU A 468 -8.12 34.84 38.32
C LEU A 468 -9.10 34.54 39.47
N ALA A 469 -8.60 34.05 40.60
CA ALA A 469 -9.40 33.80 41.79
C ALA A 469 -10.02 35.09 42.36
N LEU A 470 -9.28 36.20 42.37
CA LEU A 470 -9.78 37.52 42.76
C LEU A 470 -10.85 38.03 41.77
N GLY A 471 -10.65 37.83 40.47
CA GLY A 471 -11.65 38.15 39.44
C GLY A 471 -12.97 37.38 39.65
N LEU A 472 -12.89 36.07 39.87
CA LEU A 472 -14.05 35.21 40.20
C LEU A 472 -14.74 35.63 41.50
N ALA A 473 -13.99 35.99 42.54
CA ALA A 473 -14.54 36.48 43.80
C ALA A 473 -15.27 37.83 43.64
N CYS A 474 -14.72 38.76 42.86
CA CYS A 474 -15.36 40.02 42.53
C CYS A 474 -16.64 39.85 41.69
N CYS A 475 -16.65 38.91 40.73
CA CYS A 475 -17.83 38.56 39.96
C CYS A 475 -18.93 37.89 40.82
N ARG A 476 -18.56 37.07 41.81
CA ARG A 476 -19.50 36.48 42.78
C ARG A 476 -20.12 37.51 43.73
N LYS A 477 -19.40 38.57 44.10
CA LYS A 477 -19.91 39.66 44.97
C LYS A 477 -20.85 40.64 44.25
N ARG A 478 -20.93 40.60 42.92
CA ARG A 478 -21.82 41.44 42.09
C ARG A 478 -23.11 40.73 41.66
N LYS A 479 -23.28 39.45 41.99
CA LYS A 479 -24.59 38.77 42.05
C LYS A 479 -25.11 38.85 43.47
#